data_AF-A0A5E7DN87-F1
#
_entry.id   AF-A0A5E7DN87-F1
#
_cell.length_a   1.000
_cell.length_b   1.000
_cell.length_c   1.000
_cell.angle_alpha   90.00
_cell.angle_beta   90.00
_cell.angle_gamma   90.00
#
_symmetry.space_group_name_H-M   'P 1'
#
loop_
_entity.id
_entity.type
_entity.pdbx_description
1 polymer ?
#
loop_
_entity_poly.entity_id
_entity_poly.type
_entity_poly.pdbx_seq_one_letter_code
_entity_poly.pdbx_strand_id
1 'polypeptide(L)'
;MEALINPDVLRWARERASLSTSTLAKSLGTQEDNVLAWEQGRKKPSFTQAMNYARQTYIPFGYLYLSQPPEEILPLPDLRTVNGKRDPG
;
A
#
# COMPACT_ATOMS: atom_id res chain seq x y z
N MET A 1 -18.15 10.49 -4.09
CA MET A 1 -17.35 10.45 -5.33
C MET A 1 -16.55 9.16 -5.32
N GLU A 2 -16.65 8.38 -6.39
CA GLU A 2 -15.92 7.13 -6.57
C GLU A 2 -14.51 7.42 -7.10
N ALA A 3 -13.54 6.58 -6.71
CA ALA A 3 -12.17 6.66 -7.19
C ALA A 3 -11.98 5.72 -8.40
N LEU A 4 -11.51 6.26 -9.53
CA LEU A 4 -11.19 5.50 -10.73
C LEU A 4 -9.77 4.94 -10.64
N ILE A 5 -9.58 3.99 -9.75
CA ILE A 5 -8.28 3.40 -9.44
C ILE A 5 -8.11 2.01 -10.06
N ASN A 6 -6.86 1.59 -10.21
CA ASN A 6 -6.48 0.32 -10.81
C ASN A 6 -6.54 -0.83 -9.78
N PRO A 7 -7.36 -1.88 -10.01
CA PRO A 7 -7.42 -3.06 -9.16
C PRO A 7 -6.09 -3.81 -9.00
N ASP A 8 -5.26 -3.84 -10.04
CA ASP A 8 -3.96 -4.52 -10.00
C ASP A 8 -2.97 -3.80 -9.09
N VAL A 9 -3.00 -2.46 -9.11
CA VAL A 9 -2.18 -1.65 -8.21
C VAL A 9 -2.65 -1.76 -6.76
N LEU A 10 -3.97 -1.85 -6.53
CA LEU A 10 -4.52 -2.12 -5.19
C LEU A 10 -3.95 -3.44 -4.64
N ARG A 11 -4.13 -4.53 -5.38
CA ARG A 11 -3.63 -5.85 -4.97
C ARG A 11 -2.14 -5.83 -4.68
N TRP A 12 -1.35 -5.28 -5.61
CA TRP A 12 0.09 -5.13 -5.44
C TRP A 12 0.44 -4.34 -4.16
N ALA A 13 -0.22 -3.22 -3.90
CA ALA A 13 0.06 -2.39 -2.73
C ALA A 13 -0.20 -3.13 -1.41
N ARG A 14 -1.28 -3.92 -1.35
CA ARG A 14 -1.59 -4.77 -0.18
C ARG A 14 -0.54 -5.88 0.01
N GLU A 15 -0.19 -6.57 -1.07
CA GLU A 15 0.79 -7.67 -1.04
C GLU A 15 2.18 -7.17 -0.65
N ARG A 16 2.62 -6.04 -1.22
CA ARG A 16 3.85 -5.33 -0.83
C ARG A 16 3.86 -4.97 0.65
N ALA A 17 2.73 -4.50 1.18
CA ALA A 17 2.60 -4.18 2.61
C ALA A 17 2.49 -5.43 3.50
N SER A 18 2.51 -6.64 2.94
CA SER A 18 2.31 -7.91 3.64
C SER A 18 1.01 -7.93 4.47
N LEU A 19 -0.03 -7.25 3.98
CA LEU A 19 -1.32 -7.16 4.66
C LEU A 19 -2.28 -8.23 4.12
N SER A 20 -3.00 -8.88 5.03
CA SER A 20 -4.18 -9.67 4.64
C SER A 20 -5.35 -8.74 4.28
N THR A 21 -6.26 -9.23 3.44
CA THR A 21 -7.51 -8.52 3.11
C THR A 21 -8.34 -8.19 4.35
N SER A 22 -8.41 -9.12 5.31
CA SER A 22 -9.09 -8.93 6.60
C SER A 22 -8.44 -7.84 7.45
N THR A 23 -7.10 -7.84 7.56
CA THR A 23 -6.36 -6.81 8.33
C THR A 23 -6.58 -5.43 7.72
N LEU A 24 -6.49 -5.32 6.40
CA LEU A 24 -6.69 -4.05 5.71
C LEU A 24 -8.15 -3.57 5.84
N ALA A 25 -9.12 -4.47 5.71
CA ALA A 25 -10.53 -4.14 5.87
C ALA A 25 -10.84 -3.59 7.27
N LYS A 26 -10.29 -4.21 8.33
CA LYS A 26 -10.39 -3.71 9.71
C LYS A 26 -9.80 -2.31 9.84
N SER A 27 -8.60 -2.08 9.31
CA SER A 27 -7.95 -0.76 9.35
C SER A 27 -8.70 0.32 8.58
N LEU A 28 -9.45 -0.07 7.54
CA LEU A 28 -10.28 0.83 6.73
C LEU A 28 -11.71 1.00 7.28
N GLY A 29 -12.09 0.26 8.33
CA GLY A 29 -13.46 0.25 8.85
C GLY A 29 -14.48 -0.27 7.83
N THR A 30 -14.08 -1.23 6.98
CA THR A 30 -14.93 -1.82 5.95
C THR A 30 -14.96 -3.33 6.02
N GLN A 31 -15.82 -3.96 5.23
CA GLN A 31 -15.91 -5.41 5.12
C GLN A 31 -14.81 -5.94 4.19
N GLU A 32 -14.30 -7.14 4.51
CA GLU A 32 -13.29 -7.82 3.70
C GLU A 32 -13.73 -8.03 2.24
N ASP A 33 -15.00 -8.34 2.04
CA ASP A 33 -15.60 -8.48 0.71
C ASP A 33 -15.52 -7.19 -0.14
N ASN A 34 -15.53 -6.01 0.50
CA ASN A 34 -15.34 -4.76 -0.24
C ASN A 34 -13.91 -4.65 -0.75
N VAL A 35 -12.91 -5.02 0.06
CA VAL A 35 -11.49 -5.01 -0.34
C VAL A 35 -11.28 -5.97 -1.50
N LEU A 36 -11.81 -7.20 -1.42
CA LEU A 36 -11.77 -8.17 -2.50
C LEU A 36 -12.48 -7.65 -3.76
N ALA A 37 -13.64 -7.03 -3.62
CA ALA A 37 -14.38 -6.46 -4.75
C ALA A 37 -13.62 -5.31 -5.43
N TRP A 38 -12.86 -4.51 -4.67
CA TRP A 38 -11.99 -3.47 -5.22
C TRP A 38 -10.82 -4.06 -6.00
N GLU A 39 -10.14 -5.07 -5.43
CA GLU A 39 -9.02 -5.78 -6.07
C GLU A 39 -9.44 -6.62 -7.28
N GLN A 40 -10.73 -6.94 -7.42
CA GLN A 40 -11.30 -7.61 -8.59
C GLN A 40 -11.92 -6.65 -9.61
N GLY A 41 -11.93 -5.34 -9.33
CA GLY A 41 -12.58 -4.34 -10.18
C GLY A 41 -14.11 -4.42 -10.23
N ARG A 42 -14.73 -5.23 -9.37
CA ARG A 42 -16.20 -5.37 -9.28
C ARG A 42 -16.86 -4.18 -8.62
N LYS A 43 -16.13 -3.49 -7.75
CA LYS A 43 -16.58 -2.28 -7.04
C LYS A 43 -15.46 -1.26 -7.01
N LYS A 44 -15.82 0.01 -6.93
CA LYS A 44 -14.87 1.11 -6.75
C LYS A 44 -14.96 1.65 -5.33
N PRO A 45 -13.84 1.89 -4.63
CA PRO A 45 -13.88 2.61 -3.37
C PRO A 45 -14.26 4.08 -3.59
N SER A 46 -14.72 4.73 -2.54
CA SER A 46 -14.82 6.20 -2.53
C SER A 46 -13.43 6.83 -2.54
N PHE A 47 -13.34 8.11 -2.91
CA PHE A 47 -12.09 8.86 -2.88
C PHE A 47 -11.39 8.79 -1.51
N THR A 48 -12.16 8.96 -0.42
CA THR A 48 -11.64 8.86 0.95
C THR A 48 -11.16 7.45 1.29
N GLN A 49 -11.89 6.41 0.83
CA GLN A 49 -11.48 5.02 1.02
C GLN A 49 -10.18 4.70 0.27
N ALA A 50 -10.05 5.17 -0.97
CA ALA A 50 -8.82 5.01 -1.76
C ALA A 50 -7.64 5.76 -1.12
N MET A 51 -7.86 6.96 -0.60
CA MET A 51 -6.83 7.71 0.13
C MET A 51 -6.39 6.98 1.40
N ASN A 52 -7.33 6.47 2.19
CA ASN A 52 -7.02 5.66 3.36
C ASN A 52 -6.32 4.35 2.98
N TYR A 53 -6.71 3.70 1.89
CA TYR A 53 -6.06 2.50 1.36
C TYR A 53 -4.57 2.74 1.09
N ALA A 54 -4.25 3.80 0.35
CA ALA A 54 -2.87 4.19 0.05
C ALA A 54 -2.05 4.45 1.33
N ARG A 55 -2.65 5.12 2.32
CA ARG A 55 -2.03 5.37 3.62
C ARG A 55 -1.72 4.07 4.38
N GLN A 56 -2.64 3.11 4.39
CA GLN A 56 -2.46 1.84 5.09
C GLN A 56 -1.48 0.89 4.39
N THR A 57 -1.33 1.01 3.08
CA THR A 57 -0.40 0.21 2.27
C THR A 57 0.95 0.90 2.06
N TYR A 58 1.15 2.07 2.68
CA TYR A 58 2.38 2.86 2.61
C TYR A 58 2.81 3.17 1.17
N ILE A 59 1.85 3.52 0.31
CA ILE A 59 2.12 3.96 -1.07
C ILE A 59 1.60 5.39 -1.28
N PRO A 60 2.17 6.16 -2.22
CA PRO A 60 1.59 7.43 -2.63
C PRO A 60 0.19 7.23 -3.20
N PHE A 61 -0.77 8.09 -2.83
CA PHE A 61 -2.15 7.98 -3.32
C PHE A 61 -2.25 7.99 -4.86
N GLY A 62 -1.42 8.78 -5.53
CA GLY A 62 -1.36 8.84 -6.98
C GLY A 62 -1.00 7.50 -7.64
N TYR A 63 -0.33 6.59 -6.93
CA TYR A 63 0.04 5.27 -7.48
C TYR A 63 -1.20 4.45 -7.84
N LEU A 64 -2.28 4.61 -7.08
CA LEU A 64 -3.55 3.89 -7.35
C LEU A 64 -4.12 4.17 -8.75
N TYR A 65 -3.66 5.22 -9.44
CA TYR A 65 -4.09 5.60 -10.78
C TYR A 65 -3.11 5.18 -11.89
N LEU A 66 -2.02 4.46 -11.55
CA LEU A 66 -1.08 3.94 -12.53
C LEU A 66 -1.74 2.83 -13.37
N SER A 67 -1.33 2.73 -14.63
CA SER A 67 -1.83 1.69 -15.54
C SER A 67 -1.37 0.29 -15.15
N GLN A 68 -0.26 0.18 -14.42
CA GLN A 68 0.29 -1.08 -13.91
C GLN A 68 1.02 -0.83 -12.58
N PRO A 69 1.20 -1.87 -11.74
CA PRO A 69 2.03 -1.78 -10.54
C PRO A 69 3.44 -1.27 -10.89
N PRO A 70 3.99 -0.32 -10.12
CA PRO A 70 5.36 0.12 -10.32
C PRO A 70 6.32 -0.99 -9.89
N GLU A 71 7.50 -1.01 -10.52
CA GLU A 71 8.58 -1.91 -10.08
C GLU A 71 9.00 -1.56 -8.66
N GLU A 72 9.20 -2.58 -7.81
CA GLU A 72 9.67 -2.39 -6.44
C GLU A 72 11.12 -1.92 -6.43
N ILE A 73 11.32 -0.61 -6.56
CA ILE A 73 12.58 0.01 -6.21
C ILE A 73 12.55 0.17 -4.69
N LEU A 74 13.04 -0.84 -3.97
CA LEU A 74 13.42 -0.67 -2.57
C LEU A 74 14.69 0.19 -2.59
N PRO A 75 14.67 1.47 -2.17
CA PRO A 75 15.90 2.09 -1.76
C PRO A 75 16.30 1.32 -0.51
N LEU A 76 17.22 0.35 -0.63
CA LEU A 76 17.89 -0.23 0.53
C LEU A 76 18.45 0.96 1.32
N PRO A 77 17.91 1.31 2.51
CA PRO A 77 18.59 2.24 3.36
C PRO A 77 19.79 1.43 3.86
N ASP A 78 20.98 1.73 3.33
CA ASP A 78 22.23 1.14 3.78
C ASP A 78 22.54 1.71 5.18
N LEU A 79 21.73 1.30 6.18
CA LEU A 79 21.97 1.56 7.59
C LEU A 79 22.87 0.46 8.12
N ARG A 80 24.05 0.32 7.52
CA ARG A 80 25.21 -0.15 8.26
C ARG A 80 25.54 0.96 9.24
N THR A 81 24.92 0.92 10.41
CA THR A 81 25.39 1.67 11.57
C THR A 81 26.88 1.33 11.72
N VAL A 82 27.75 2.27 11.35
CA VAL A 82 29.18 2.24 11.70
C VAL A 82 29.27 2.48 13.20
N ASN A 83 28.90 1.47 13.98
CA ASN A 83 29.21 1.43 15.40
C ASN A 83 30.52 0.65 15.55
N GLY A 84 31.64 1.38 15.74
CA GLY A 84 32.88 0.75 16.15
C GLY A 84 34.16 1.41 15.64
N LYS A 85 34.41 2.67 16.01
CA LYS A 85 35.80 3.07 16.27
C LYS A 85 35.89 3.65 17.68
N ARG A 86 36.54 2.86 18.54
CA ARG A 86 37.15 3.28 19.80
C ARG A 86 38.11 4.44 19.51
N ASP A 87 38.08 5.47 20.34
CA ASP A 87 39.24 6.33 20.57
C ASP A 87 39.45 6.47 22.08
N PRO A 88 40.56 5.96 22.64
CA PRO A 88 41.09 6.39 23.93
C PRO A 88 42.07 7.54 23.69
N GLY A 89 41.77 8.72 24.23
CA GLY A 89 42.65 9.89 24.23
C GLY A 89 42.39 10.74 25.45
#